data_AF-A0A9W6JGC1-F1
#
_entry.id   AF-A0A9W6JGC1-F1
#
_cell.length_a   1.000
_cell.length_b   1.000
_cell.length_c   1.000
_cell.angle_alpha   90.00
_cell.angle_beta   90.00
_cell.angle_gamma   90.00
#
_symmetry.space_group_name_H-M   'P 1'
#
loop_
_entity.id
_entity.type
_entity.pdbx_description
1 polymer ?
#
loop_
_entity_poly.entity_id
_entity_poly.type
_entity_poly.pdbx_seq_one_letter_code
_entity_poly.pdbx_strand_id
1 'polypeptide(L)'
;MANEAITTTRFFGDGDHAFALPPERVAELERKAGAGVGAISRRMFAGDFTALELRETVRIGLIGGGSTPEDAAVLVSLYVDGRPLSEVHPLATAILEALWWGPAKTEADDGQA
;
A
#
# COMPACT_ATOMS: atom_id res chain seq x y z
N MET A 1 8.69 -17.05 -0.42
CA MET A 1 9.03 -16.05 -1.46
C MET A 1 9.37 -14.75 -0.75
N ALA A 2 10.45 -14.03 -1.06
CA ALA A 2 11.07 -13.04 -0.16
C ALA A 2 10.16 -11.89 0.36
N ASN A 3 9.02 -11.62 -0.30
CA ASN A 3 8.11 -10.52 0.06
C ASN A 3 6.88 -10.96 0.87
N GLU A 4 6.64 -12.26 1.02
CA GLU A 4 5.39 -12.80 1.59
C GLU A 4 5.14 -12.31 3.03
N ALA A 5 6.20 -12.10 3.82
CA ALA A 5 6.10 -11.60 5.19
C ALA A 5 5.62 -10.16 5.31
N ILE A 6 5.60 -9.40 4.21
CA ILE A 6 5.18 -7.99 4.15
C ILE A 6 4.12 -7.74 3.07
N THR A 7 3.61 -8.81 2.45
CA THR A 7 2.58 -8.72 1.42
C THR A 7 1.21 -8.71 2.08
N THR A 8 0.39 -7.73 1.72
CA THR A 8 -1.03 -7.69 2.08
C THR A 8 -1.89 -7.78 0.83
N THR A 9 -2.88 -8.66 0.83
CA THR A 9 -3.86 -8.77 -0.26
C THR A 9 -5.12 -8.00 0.11
N ARG A 10 -5.60 -7.13 -0.78
CA ARG A 10 -6.80 -6.32 -0.58
C ARG A 10 -7.58 -6.18 -1.88
N PHE A 11 -8.90 -6.11 -1.76
CA PHE A 11 -9.74 -5.70 -2.87
C PHE A 11 -9.44 -4.25 -3.25
N PHE A 12 -9.20 -4.00 -4.53
CA PHE A 12 -8.90 -2.68 -5.06
C PHE A 12 -9.47 -2.53 -6.48
N GLY A 13 -10.60 -1.84 -6.59
CA GLY A 13 -11.24 -1.53 -7.87
C GLY A 13 -11.86 -2.75 -8.54
N ASP A 14 -11.05 -3.50 -9.28
CA ASP A 14 -11.48 -4.61 -10.16
C ASP A 14 -11.25 -6.01 -9.59
N GLY A 15 -10.57 -6.14 -8.45
CA GLY A 15 -10.34 -7.44 -7.83
C GLY A 15 -9.41 -7.37 -6.63
N ASP A 16 -8.99 -8.55 -6.15
CA ASP A 16 -7.96 -8.66 -5.13
C ASP A 16 -6.57 -8.46 -5.75
N HIS A 17 -5.80 -7.56 -5.15
CA HIS A 17 -4.42 -7.29 -5.54
C HIS A 17 -3.50 -7.52 -4.35
N ALA A 18 -2.31 -8.03 -4.64
CA ALA A 18 -1.21 -8.09 -3.68
C ALA A 18 -0.50 -6.74 -3.64
N PHE A 19 -0.17 -6.28 -2.43
CA PHE A 19 0.62 -5.08 -2.21
C PHE A 19 1.78 -5.40 -1.30
N ALA A 20 2.99 -4.95 -1.65
CA ALA A 20 4.16 -5.08 -0.79
C ALA A 20 5.14 -3.93 -1.03
N LEU A 21 5.91 -3.58 0.00
CA LEU A 21 7.00 -2.61 -0.08
C LEU A 21 8.33 -3.26 0.28
N PRO A 22 8.91 -4.12 -0.58
CA PRO A 22 10.26 -4.63 -0.36
C PRO A 22 11.31 -3.50 -0.35
N PRO A 23 12.54 -3.73 0.14
CA PRO A 23 13.53 -2.68 0.35
C PRO A 23 13.79 -1.76 -0.85
N GLU A 24 13.85 -2.29 -2.06
CA GLU A 24 14.03 -1.52 -3.29
C GLU A 24 12.84 -0.60 -3.61
N ARG A 25 11.63 -1.03 -3.24
CA ARG A 25 10.39 -0.26 -3.40
C ARG A 25 10.25 0.80 -2.31
N VAL A 26 10.68 0.51 -1.09
CA VAL A 26 10.81 1.52 -0.03
C VAL A 26 11.74 2.64 -0.49
N ALA A 27 12.93 2.31 -1.01
CA ALA A 27 13.87 3.30 -1.52
C ALA A 27 13.29 4.13 -2.68
N GLU A 28 12.47 3.52 -3.55
CA GLU A 28 11.75 4.25 -4.61
C GLU A 28 10.72 5.23 -4.05
N LEU A 29 9.93 4.80 -3.06
CA LEU A 29 8.93 5.62 -2.39
C LEU A 29 9.59 6.82 -1.69
N GLU A 30 10.68 6.59 -0.96
CA GLU A 30 11.42 7.65 -0.26
C GLU A 30 11.95 8.71 -1.24
N ARG A 31 12.50 8.29 -2.38
CA ARG A 31 12.98 9.22 -3.42
C ARG A 31 11.85 10.08 -3.99
N LYS A 32 10.65 9.50 -4.20
CA LYS A 32 9.49 10.23 -4.73
C LYS A 32 8.85 11.16 -3.72
N ALA A 33 8.74 10.72 -2.47
CA ALA A 33 8.18 11.52 -1.39
C ALA A 33 9.15 12.57 -0.84
N GLY A 34 10.45 12.43 -1.10
CA GLY A 34 11.48 13.31 -0.54
C GLY A 34 11.64 13.17 0.99
N ALA A 35 11.24 12.03 1.54
CA ALA A 35 11.24 11.76 2.98
C ALA A 35 11.47 10.28 3.27
N GLY A 36 12.07 9.98 4.43
CA GLY A 36 12.25 8.59 4.87
C GLY A 36 10.94 7.91 5.23
N VAL A 37 10.88 6.58 5.11
CA VAL A 37 9.67 5.77 5.27
C VAL A 37 9.03 5.90 6.65
N GLY A 38 9.82 6.14 7.70
CA GLY A 38 9.30 6.45 9.03
C GLY A 38 8.51 7.76 9.09
N ALA A 39 8.95 8.79 8.36
CA ALA A 39 8.23 10.06 8.29
C ALA A 39 6.95 9.93 7.46
N ILE A 40 7.02 9.20 6.34
CA ILE A 40 5.85 8.87 5.50
C ILE A 40 4.82 8.10 6.33
N SER A 41 5.24 7.05 7.04
CA SER A 41 4.36 6.21 7.86
C SER A 41 3.70 7.00 8.98
N ARG A 42 4.47 7.78 9.73
CA ARG A 42 3.94 8.64 10.80
C ARG A 42 2.88 9.61 10.28
N ARG A 43 3.14 10.27 9.14
CA ARG A 43 2.18 11.17 8.50
C ARG A 43 0.94 10.43 8.01
N MET A 44 1.11 9.26 7.38
CA MET A 44 -0.01 8.45 6.91
C MET A 44 -0.94 8.05 8.06
N PHE A 45 -0.37 7.55 9.16
CA PHE A 45 -1.15 7.12 10.33
C PHE A 45 -1.81 8.29 11.07
N ALA A 46 -1.17 9.47 11.10
CA ALA A 46 -1.73 10.67 11.72
C ALA A 46 -2.74 11.42 10.83
N GLY A 47 -2.81 11.11 9.54
CA GLY A 47 -3.61 11.87 8.56
C GLY A 47 -2.92 13.13 8.01
N ASP A 48 -1.65 13.38 8.37
CA ASP A 48 -0.84 14.51 7.91
C ASP A 48 -0.08 14.23 6.61
N PHE A 49 -0.52 13.24 5.82
CA PHE A 49 0.14 12.82 4.59
C PHE A 49 -0.09 13.81 3.45
N THR A 50 0.85 13.84 2.52
CA THR A 50 0.65 14.48 1.22
C THR A 50 -0.14 13.56 0.28
N ALA A 51 -0.89 14.15 -0.66
CA ALA A 51 -1.57 13.36 -1.69
C ALA A 51 -0.59 12.50 -2.52
N LEU A 52 0.65 12.97 -2.72
CA LEU A 52 1.70 12.23 -3.40
C LEU A 52 2.11 10.97 -2.63
N GLU A 53 2.30 11.08 -1.31
CA GLU A 53 2.63 9.92 -0.47
C GLU A 53 1.52 8.87 -0.50
N LEU A 54 0.26 9.29 -0.43
CA LEU A 54 -0.89 8.39 -0.50
C LEU A 54 -0.90 7.64 -1.82
N ARG A 55 -0.83 8.38 -2.93
CA ARG A 55 -0.86 7.85 -4.28
C ARG A 55 0.31 6.90 -4.57
N GLU A 56 1.54 7.31 -4.25
CA GLU A 56 2.72 6.50 -4.54
C GLU A 56 2.84 5.29 -3.62
N THR A 57 2.34 5.35 -2.37
CA THR A 57 2.28 4.16 -1.51
C THR A 57 1.45 3.05 -2.15
N VAL A 58 0.28 3.39 -2.72
CA VAL A 58 -0.56 2.42 -3.43
C VAL A 58 0.13 1.93 -4.72
N ARG A 59 0.60 2.85 -5.57
CA ARG A 59 1.24 2.50 -6.85
C ARG A 59 2.45 1.60 -6.67
N ILE A 60 3.35 1.98 -5.76
CA ILE A 60 4.60 1.24 -5.50
C ILE A 60 4.29 -0.06 -4.75
N GLY A 61 3.27 -0.06 -3.89
CA GLY A 61 2.74 -1.25 -3.24
C GLY A 61 2.30 -2.32 -4.25
N LEU A 62 1.51 -1.96 -5.26
CA LEU A 62 1.11 -2.86 -6.35
C LEU A 62 2.32 -3.47 -7.07
N ILE A 63 3.30 -2.64 -7.40
CA ILE A 63 4.51 -3.09 -8.10
C ILE A 63 5.32 -4.05 -7.23
N GLY A 64 5.44 -3.78 -5.93
CA GLY A 64 6.10 -4.71 -5.01
C GLY A 64 5.32 -6.00 -4.76
N GLY A 65 3.99 -5.98 -4.94
CA GLY A 65 3.10 -7.13 -4.88
C GLY A 65 3.05 -7.96 -6.17
N GLY A 66 3.62 -7.46 -7.27
CA GLY A 66 3.81 -8.20 -8.52
C GLY A 66 3.11 -7.62 -9.75
N SER A 67 2.34 -6.54 -9.62
CA SER A 67 1.79 -5.84 -10.79
C SER A 67 2.90 -5.20 -11.63
N THR A 68 2.68 -5.09 -12.93
CA THR A 68 3.60 -4.32 -13.79
C THR A 68 3.49 -2.82 -13.46
N PRO A 69 4.54 -2.02 -13.71
CA PRO A 69 4.47 -0.56 -13.54
C PRO A 69 3.35 0.09 -14.34
N GLU A 70 3.08 -0.42 -15.54
CA GLU A 70 2.01 0.02 -16.43
C GLU A 70 0.64 -0.28 -15.82
N ASP A 71 0.39 -1.51 -15.38
CA ASP A 71 -0.89 -1.90 -14.76
C ASP A 71 -1.13 -1.12 -13.46
N ALA A 72 -0.10 -0.97 -12.62
CA ALA A 72 -0.19 -0.20 -11.39
C ALA A 72 -0.53 1.28 -11.66
N ALA A 73 0.02 1.87 -12.74
CA ALA A 73 -0.31 3.23 -13.14
C ALA A 73 -1.77 3.36 -13.61
N VAL A 74 -2.27 2.38 -14.39
CA VAL A 74 -3.66 2.34 -14.84
C VAL A 74 -4.62 2.22 -13.65
N LEU A 75 -4.39 1.27 -12.75
CA LEU A 75 -5.25 1.04 -11.58
C LEU A 75 -5.29 2.27 -10.67
N VAL A 76 -4.15 2.92 -10.41
CA VAL A 76 -4.10 4.16 -9.60
C VAL A 76 -4.82 5.31 -10.30
N SER A 77 -4.66 5.45 -11.62
CA SER A 77 -5.39 6.46 -12.40
C SER A 77 -6.91 6.28 -12.30
N LEU A 78 -7.40 5.04 -12.29
CA LEU A 78 -8.83 4.73 -12.25
C LEU A 78 -9.43 4.81 -10.85
N TYR A 79 -8.69 4.37 -9.83
CA TYR A 79 -9.24 4.10 -8.50
C TYR A 79 -8.64 4.95 -7.37
N VAL A 80 -7.66 5.81 -7.66
CA VAL A 80 -7.09 6.76 -6.70
C VAL A 80 -7.23 8.19 -7.21
N ASP A 81 -6.80 8.45 -8.44
CA ASP A 81 -6.79 9.80 -8.98
C ASP A 81 -8.24 10.33 -9.12
N GLY A 82 -8.52 11.51 -8.57
CA GLY A 82 -9.86 12.11 -8.57
C GLY A 82 -10.87 11.51 -7.56
N ARG A 83 -10.44 10.58 -6.69
CA ARG A 83 -11.27 9.98 -5.64
C ARG A 83 -11.11 10.69 -4.30
N PRO A 84 -12.11 10.66 -3.40
CA PRO A 84 -11.95 11.16 -2.03
C PRO A 84 -10.80 10.45 -1.31
N LEU A 85 -9.89 11.21 -0.69
CA LEU A 85 -8.70 10.65 -0.04
C LEU A 85 -9.05 9.64 1.07
N SER A 86 -10.19 9.85 1.74
CA SER A 86 -10.70 8.95 2.79
C SER A 86 -11.04 7.54 2.27
N GLU A 87 -11.31 7.37 0.97
CA GLU A 87 -11.55 6.05 0.37
C GLU A 87 -10.25 5.27 0.16
N VAL A 88 -9.15 5.98 -0.10
CA VAL A 88 -7.84 5.38 -0.43
C VAL A 88 -6.93 5.26 0.80
N HIS A 89 -7.09 6.17 1.76
CA HIS A 89 -6.29 6.23 2.98
C HIS A 89 -6.20 4.91 3.77
N PRO A 90 -7.29 4.14 3.97
CA PRO A 90 -7.20 2.84 4.64
C PRO A 90 -6.32 1.84 3.91
N LEU A 91 -6.35 1.83 2.56
CA LEU A 91 -5.51 0.94 1.76
C LEU A 91 -4.03 1.29 1.90
N ALA A 92 -3.67 2.56 1.74
CA ALA A 92 -2.28 3.01 1.91
C ALA A 92 -1.76 2.74 3.33
N THR A 93 -2.62 2.91 4.34
CA THR A 93 -2.33 2.59 5.75
C THR A 93 -2.05 1.10 5.91
N ALA A 94 -2.90 0.22 5.38
CA ALA A 94 -2.72 -1.23 5.45
C ALA A 94 -1.43 -1.72 4.75
N ILE A 95 -1.02 -1.07 3.66
CA ILE A 95 0.25 -1.38 2.97
C ILE A 95 1.45 -1.05 3.86
N LEU A 96 1.43 0.10 4.53
CA LEU A 96 2.48 0.50 5.45
C LEU A 96 2.46 -0.35 6.72
N GLU A 97 1.29 -0.69 7.24
CA GLU A 97 1.16 -1.64 8.36
C GLU A 97 1.83 -2.98 8.03
N ALA A 98 1.58 -3.51 6.83
CA ALA A 98 2.19 -4.75 6.36
C ALA A 98 3.72 -4.65 6.28
N LEU A 99 4.25 -3.50 5.91
CA LEU A 99 5.70 -3.25 5.93
C LEU A 99 6.28 -3.29 7.36
N TRP A 100 5.60 -2.70 8.34
CA TRP A 100 6.11 -2.58 9.72
C TRP A 100 5.95 -3.85 10.54
N TRP A 101 4.81 -4.50 10.42
CA TRP A 101 4.37 -5.55 11.33
C TRP A 101 4.06 -6.87 10.63
N GLY A 102 4.18 -6.91 9.31
CA GLY A 102 3.67 -7.99 8.49
C GLY A 102 2.16 -7.85 8.23
N PRO A 103 1.60 -8.64 7.30
CA PRO A 103 0.18 -8.56 6.99
C PRO A 103 -0.66 -8.84 8.23
N ALA A 104 -1.73 -8.07 8.40
CA ALA A 104 -2.77 -8.43 9.35
C ALA A 104 -3.18 -9.88 9.08
N LYS A 105 -3.10 -10.74 10.09
CA LYS A 105 -3.61 -12.11 10.00
C LYS A 105 -5.09 -11.99 9.64
N THR A 106 -5.46 -12.49 8.46
CA THR A 106 -6.88 -12.72 8.18
C THR A 106 -7.36 -13.65 9.29
N GLU A 107 -8.27 -13.19 10.15
CA GLU A 107 -9.08 -14.09 10.96
C GLU A 107 -9.84 -14.96 9.96
N ALA A 108 -9.23 -16.09 9.59
CA ALA A 108 -9.96 -17.20 9.06
C ALA A 108 -10.89 -17.62 10.19
N ASP A 109 -12.17 -17.27 10.06
CA ASP A 109 -13.32 -18.04 10.52
C ASP A 109 -12.97 -18.99 11.69
N ASP A 110 -12.88 -18.42 12.90
CA ASP A 110 -13.02 -19.20 14.12
C ASP A 110 -14.49 -19.64 14.17
N GLY A 111 -14.79 -20.65 13.37
CA GLY A 111 -15.96 -21.48 13.55
C GLY A 111 -15.97 -21.99 14.98
N GLN A 112 -16.99 -21.54 15.72
CA GLN A 112 -17.59 -22.17 16.89
C GLN A 112 -16.88 -21.97 18.25
N ALA A 113 -17.58 -21.25 19.13
CA ALA A 113 -18.32 -21.89 20.22
C ALA A 113 -19.63 -21.14 20.49
#